data_AF-A0A015JWY6-F1
#
_entry.id   AF-A0A015JWY6-F1
#
_cell.length_a   1.000
_cell.length_b   1.000
_cell.length_c   1.000
_cell.angle_alpha   90.00
_cell.angle_beta   90.00
_cell.angle_gamma   90.00
#
_symmetry.space_group_name_H-M   'P 1'
#
loop_
_entity.id
_entity.type
_entity.pdbx_description
1 polymer ?
#
loop_
_entity_poly.entity_id
_entity_poly.type
_entity_poly.pdbx_seq_one_letter_code
_entity_poly.pdbx_strand_id
1 'polypeptide(L)'
;MDDWYISRDPNEHRQNAELWRQCRTQEERKKHVSDTHVRWSEMLRLPYFNPIRHLIVDPMHCLFLGIAHWIVKKLWINSGKNTKKDLELMERRAKALKVPADIGRIPYKIATGEGFSGFMADQWKSFILIYATPLMWDLLDTSDREILANFVRACSLLVCQIIATNALREAHS
;
A
#
# COMPACT_ATOMS: atom_id res chain seq x y z
N MET A 1 24.06 11.96 -3.35
CA MET A 1 23.02 11.10 -2.73
C MET A 1 22.96 9.83 -3.58
N ASP A 2 24.07 9.10 -3.69
CA ASP A 2 24.30 8.32 -4.93
C ASP A 2 24.23 6.80 -4.73
N ASP A 3 24.02 6.30 -3.50
CA ASP A 3 23.96 4.85 -3.19
C ASP A 3 22.62 4.39 -2.59
N TRP A 4 21.53 5.15 -2.74
CA TRP A 4 20.23 4.72 -2.18
C TRP A 4 19.60 3.56 -2.97
N TYR A 5 20.02 3.35 -4.22
CA TYR A 5 19.50 2.30 -5.09
C TYR A 5 20.63 1.48 -5.72
N ILE A 6 20.70 0.20 -5.34
CA ILE A 6 21.59 -0.78 -5.97
C ILE A 6 20.77 -1.57 -6.99
N SER A 7 21.07 -1.39 -8.28
CA SER A 7 20.43 -2.16 -9.34
C SER A 7 20.78 -3.63 -9.19
N ARG A 8 19.77 -4.50 -9.18
CA ARG A 8 19.98 -5.95 -9.19
C ARG A 8 20.35 -6.41 -10.61
N ASP A 9 21.22 -7.41 -10.72
CA ASP A 9 21.52 -8.07 -12.00
C ASP A 9 20.49 -9.18 -12.28
N PRO A 10 19.78 -9.16 -13.43
CA PRO A 10 18.85 -10.23 -13.81
C PRO A 10 19.51 -11.61 -13.95
N ASN A 11 20.78 -11.69 -14.32
CA ASN A 11 21.48 -12.97 -14.45
C ASN A 11 21.79 -13.56 -13.08
N GLU A 12 22.29 -12.73 -12.16
CA GLU A 12 22.47 -13.10 -10.75
C GLU A 12 21.15 -13.57 -10.13
N HIS A 13 20.04 -12.86 -10.40
CA HIS A 13 18.71 -13.28 -9.93
C HIS A 13 18.33 -14.67 -10.45
N ARG A 14 18.54 -14.96 -11.73
CA ARG A 14 18.24 -16.29 -12.30
C ARG A 14 19.12 -17.38 -11.70
N GLN A 15 20.40 -17.11 -11.49
CA GLN A 15 21.31 -18.04 -10.86
C GLN A 15 20.86 -18.36 -9.42
N ASN A 16 20.55 -17.35 -8.63
CA ASN A 16 20.03 -17.53 -7.27
C ASN A 16 18.70 -18.29 -7.27
N ALA A 17 17.81 -18.00 -8.22
CA ALA A 17 16.54 -18.73 -8.34
C ALA A 17 16.74 -20.23 -8.65
N GLU A 18 17.72 -20.58 -9.49
CA GLU A 18 18.04 -21.97 -9.80
C GLU A 18 18.71 -22.67 -8.61
N LEU A 19 19.60 -21.98 -7.88
CA LEU A 19 20.16 -22.48 -6.62
C LEU A 19 19.06 -22.77 -5.58
N TRP A 20 18.08 -21.87 -5.45
CA TRP A 20 16.90 -22.10 -4.60
C TRP A 20 16.10 -23.32 -5.04
N ARG A 21 15.95 -23.54 -6.35
CA ARG A 21 15.24 -24.71 -6.91
C ARG A 21 15.94 -26.03 -6.57
N GLN A 22 17.27 -26.00 -6.53
CA GLN A 22 18.12 -27.15 -6.23
C GLN A 22 18.18 -27.49 -4.73
N CYS A 23 17.80 -26.56 -3.84
CA CYS A 23 17.67 -26.84 -2.40
C CYS A 23 16.70 -27.99 -2.14
N ARG A 24 17.12 -28.93 -1.30
CA ARG A 24 16.41 -30.20 -1.04
C ARG A 24 15.47 -30.10 0.16
N THR A 25 15.79 -29.24 1.12
CA THR A 25 14.99 -29.07 2.35
C THR A 25 14.30 -27.72 2.41
N GLN A 26 13.24 -27.62 3.22
CA GLN A 26 12.53 -26.38 3.43
C GLN A 26 13.40 -25.36 4.21
N GLU A 27 14.26 -25.85 5.09
CA GLU A 27 15.22 -25.08 5.87
C GLU A 27 16.27 -24.42 4.96
N GLU A 28 16.85 -25.18 4.02
CA GLU A 28 17.77 -24.66 3.00
C GLU A 28 17.12 -23.58 2.15
N ARG A 29 15.88 -23.82 1.68
CA ARG A 29 15.11 -22.85 0.90
C ARG A 29 14.84 -21.57 1.69
N LYS A 30 14.48 -21.68 2.98
CA LYS A 30 14.26 -20.52 3.85
C LYS A 30 15.55 -19.73 4.06
N LYS A 31 16.66 -20.41 4.33
CA LYS A 31 17.98 -19.77 4.48
C LYS A 31 18.39 -19.06 3.20
N HIS A 32 18.29 -19.72 2.06
CA HIS A 32 18.61 -19.13 0.76
C HIS A 32 17.78 -17.87 0.46
N VAL A 33 16.47 -17.88 0.76
CA VAL A 33 15.61 -16.70 0.61
C VAL A 33 15.99 -15.58 1.60
N SER A 34 16.44 -15.92 2.80
CA SER A 34 16.93 -14.91 3.75
C SER A 34 18.18 -14.21 3.24
N ASP A 35 19.08 -14.96 2.59
CA ASP A 35 20.38 -14.44 2.12
C ASP A 35 20.26 -13.68 0.79
N THR A 36 19.41 -14.16 -0.13
CA THR A 36 19.32 -13.62 -1.51
C THR A 36 18.02 -12.87 -1.82
N HIS A 37 16.97 -13.12 -1.04
CA HIS A 37 15.59 -12.69 -1.30
C HIS A 37 14.99 -13.24 -2.61
N VAL A 38 15.53 -14.32 -3.18
CA VAL A 38 15.09 -14.89 -4.45
C VAL A 38 14.41 -16.26 -4.27
N ARG A 39 13.37 -16.53 -5.07
CA ARG A 39 12.71 -17.83 -5.20
C ARG A 39 12.59 -18.21 -6.68
N TRP A 40 12.52 -19.51 -6.97
CA TRP A 40 12.20 -19.99 -8.30
C TRP A 40 10.76 -19.64 -8.71
N SER A 41 10.58 -19.30 -9.98
CA SER A 41 9.28 -19.17 -10.63
C SER A 41 9.41 -19.69 -12.07
N GLU A 42 8.38 -20.38 -12.57
CA GLU A 42 8.36 -20.85 -13.97
C GLU A 42 8.48 -19.70 -14.98
N MET A 43 8.08 -18.49 -14.61
CA MET A 43 8.25 -17.30 -15.46
C MET A 43 9.73 -17.01 -15.77
N LEU A 44 10.66 -17.42 -14.91
CA LEU A 44 12.10 -17.21 -15.15
C LEU A 44 12.66 -18.06 -16.30
N ARG A 45 11.89 -19.05 -16.79
CA ARG A 45 12.24 -19.82 -17.99
C ARG A 45 12.07 -19.02 -19.27
N LEU A 46 11.28 -17.94 -19.24
CA LEU A 46 11.05 -17.08 -20.39
C LEU A 46 12.27 -16.16 -20.57
N PRO A 47 13.02 -16.25 -21.70
CA PRO A 47 14.26 -15.49 -21.87
C PRO A 47 14.07 -13.97 -21.78
N TYR A 48 12.90 -13.48 -22.20
CA TYR A 48 12.52 -12.07 -22.21
C TYR A 48 11.99 -11.57 -20.85
N PHE A 49 11.67 -12.46 -19.91
CA PHE A 49 11.13 -12.03 -18.62
C PHE A 49 12.27 -11.55 -17.71
N ASN A 50 12.23 -10.27 -17.35
CA ASN A 50 13.13 -9.66 -16.38
C ASN A 50 12.33 -9.34 -15.10
N PRO A 51 12.45 -10.14 -14.02
CA PRO A 51 11.67 -9.94 -12.79
C PRO A 51 11.98 -8.63 -12.09
N ILE A 52 13.15 -8.02 -12.35
CA ILE A 52 13.57 -6.76 -11.71
C ILE A 52 12.88 -5.57 -12.39
N ARG A 53 12.65 -5.64 -13.71
CA ARG A 53 12.05 -4.54 -14.49
C ARG A 53 10.56 -4.75 -14.81
N HIS A 54 10.12 -6.00 -14.87
CA HIS A 54 8.77 -6.36 -15.34
C HIS A 54 7.84 -6.75 -14.18
N LEU A 55 8.29 -6.66 -12.93
CA LEU A 55 7.39 -6.78 -11.79
C LEU A 55 6.49 -5.53 -11.75
N ILE A 56 5.20 -5.74 -11.98
CA ILE A 56 4.20 -4.69 -11.78
C ILE A 56 4.06 -4.50 -10.28
N VAL A 57 4.40 -3.29 -9.80
CA VAL A 57 4.09 -2.89 -8.43
C VAL A 57 2.58 -2.91 -8.31
N ASP A 58 2.04 -3.76 -7.45
CA ASP A 58 0.60 -3.82 -7.20
C ASP A 58 0.20 -2.58 -6.39
N PRO A 59 -0.45 -1.58 -7.00
CA PRO A 59 -0.82 -0.36 -6.29
C PRO A 59 -1.81 -0.69 -5.17
N MET A 60 -2.62 -1.74 -5.31
CA MET A 60 -3.64 -2.06 -4.31
C MET A 60 -3.00 -2.42 -2.97
N HIS A 61 -2.01 -3.32 -2.99
CA HIS A 61 -1.34 -3.75 -1.76
C HIS A 61 -0.29 -2.76 -1.30
N CYS A 62 0.57 -2.25 -2.20
CA CYS A 62 1.64 -1.33 -1.81
C CYS A 62 1.09 0.02 -1.33
N LEU A 63 0.10 0.59 -2.02
CA LEU A 63 -0.44 1.91 -1.70
C LEU A 63 -1.42 1.83 -0.53
N PHE A 64 -2.42 0.94 -0.60
CA PHE A 64 -3.51 0.93 0.39
C PHE A 64 -3.20 0.06 1.61
N LEU A 65 -2.72 -1.17 1.42
CA LEU A 65 -2.36 -2.01 2.57
C LEU A 65 -1.01 -1.61 3.18
N GLY A 66 -0.12 -1.01 2.39
CA GLY A 66 1.18 -0.48 2.82
C GLY A 66 1.09 0.95 3.33
N ILE A 67 1.09 1.92 2.41
CA ILE A 67 1.26 3.34 2.74
C ILE A 67 0.05 3.92 3.49
N ALA A 68 -1.18 3.68 3.03
CA ALA A 68 -2.38 4.22 3.68
C ALA A 68 -2.52 3.69 5.11
N HIS A 69 -2.31 2.39 5.30
CA HIS A 69 -2.24 1.78 6.62
C HIS A 69 -1.16 2.44 7.49
N TRP A 70 0.05 2.66 6.95
CA TRP A 70 1.12 3.32 7.69
C TRP A 70 0.76 4.75 8.10
N ILE A 71 0.24 5.57 7.20
CA ILE A 71 -0.17 6.95 7.48
C ILE A 71 -1.25 6.95 8.59
N VAL A 72 -2.34 6.21 8.40
CA VAL A 72 -3.47 6.28 9.33
C VAL A 72 -3.14 5.64 10.67
N LYS A 73 -2.55 4.45 10.68
CA LYS A 73 -2.28 3.73 11.94
C LYS A 73 -1.01 4.22 12.62
N LYS A 74 0.10 4.32 11.90
CA LYS A 74 1.39 4.66 12.53
C LYS A 74 1.54 6.15 12.74
N LEU A 75 1.23 6.97 11.74
CA LEU A 75 1.47 8.40 11.81
C LEU A 75 0.39 9.16 12.59
N TRP A 76 -0.89 8.74 12.54
CA TRP A 76 -1.96 9.48 13.22
C TRP A 76 -2.50 8.83 14.49
N ILE A 77 -2.69 7.51 14.51
CA ILE A 77 -3.21 6.82 15.72
C ILE A 77 -2.09 6.56 16.74
N ASN A 78 -1.02 5.86 16.34
CA ASN A 78 0.02 5.44 17.27
C ASN A 78 0.87 6.60 17.80
N SER A 79 0.93 7.72 17.08
CA SER A 79 1.56 8.97 17.53
C SER A 79 0.70 9.75 18.53
N GLY A 80 -0.55 9.32 18.76
CA GLY A 80 -1.49 9.99 19.66
C GLY A 80 -2.22 11.19 19.06
N LYS A 81 -2.09 11.46 17.75
CA LYS A 81 -2.81 12.56 17.08
C LYS A 81 -4.31 12.32 16.98
N ASN A 82 -4.73 11.06 16.86
CA ASN A 82 -6.14 10.68 16.94
C ASN A 82 -6.40 9.76 18.13
N THR A 83 -7.33 10.18 18.98
CA THR A 83 -7.76 9.45 20.16
C THR A 83 -8.86 8.44 19.81
N LYS A 84 -9.17 7.54 20.76
CA LYS A 84 -10.30 6.61 20.61
C LYS A 84 -11.64 7.33 20.37
N LYS A 85 -11.86 8.50 20.98
CA LYS A 85 -13.06 9.33 20.77
C LYS A 85 -13.14 9.86 19.34
N ASP A 86 -11.98 10.19 18.75
CA ASP A 86 -11.90 10.63 17.36
C ASP A 86 -12.25 9.48 16.42
N LEU A 87 -11.80 8.26 16.69
CA LEU A 87 -12.19 7.08 15.92
C LEU A 87 -13.70 6.79 16.00
N GLU A 88 -14.30 6.94 17.19
CA GLU A 88 -15.76 6.81 17.38
C GLU A 88 -16.52 7.92 16.62
N LEU A 89 -15.99 9.13 16.58
CA LEU A 89 -16.53 10.23 15.77
C LEU A 89 -16.43 9.94 14.27
N MET A 90 -15.28 9.46 13.79
CA MET A 90 -15.09 9.05 12.40
C MET A 90 -16.08 7.95 12.01
N GLU A 91 -16.30 6.96 12.87
CA GLU A 91 -17.26 5.88 12.59
C GLU A 91 -18.70 6.39 12.51
N ARG A 92 -19.09 7.34 13.39
CA ARG A 92 -20.41 8.00 13.29
C ARG A 92 -20.55 8.80 12.01
N ARG A 93 -19.52 9.55 11.61
CA ARG A 93 -19.50 10.30 10.34
C ARG A 93 -19.60 9.37 9.13
N ALA A 94 -18.86 8.25 9.14
CA ALA A 94 -18.92 7.25 8.08
C ALA A 94 -20.33 6.68 7.90
N LYS A 95 -21.04 6.38 9.01
CA LYS A 95 -22.43 5.88 8.99
C LYS A 95 -23.44 6.92 8.52
N ALA A 96 -23.17 8.21 8.74
CA ALA A 96 -24.03 9.30 8.30
C ALA A 96 -23.84 9.66 6.81
N LEU A 97 -22.69 9.33 6.23
CA LEU A 97 -22.37 9.61 4.83
C LEU A 97 -23.22 8.73 3.91
N LYS A 98 -24.03 9.35 3.05
CA LYS A 98 -24.76 8.65 2.00
C LYS A 98 -23.86 8.48 0.78
N VAL A 99 -23.48 7.24 0.49
CA VAL A 99 -22.69 6.88 -0.69
C VAL A 99 -23.54 6.06 -1.68
N PRO A 100 -23.27 6.14 -2.99
CA PRO A 100 -23.88 5.26 -3.98
C PRO A 100 -23.67 3.78 -3.64
N ALA A 101 -24.61 2.92 -4.04
CA ALA A 101 -24.55 1.48 -3.78
C ALA A 101 -23.33 0.79 -4.44
N ASP A 102 -22.80 1.39 -5.50
CA ASP A 102 -21.62 0.89 -6.23
C ASP A 102 -20.31 1.13 -5.48
N ILE A 103 -20.32 2.04 -4.50
CA ILE A 103 -19.23 2.20 -3.55
C ILE A 103 -19.39 1.07 -2.55
N GLY A 104 -18.40 0.18 -2.52
CA GLY A 104 -18.41 -1.05 -1.74
C GLY A 104 -18.64 -0.85 -0.23
N ARG A 105 -18.38 -1.90 0.54
CA ARG A 105 -18.81 -1.95 1.95
C ARG A 105 -18.30 -0.76 2.77
N ILE A 106 -19.23 0.00 3.36
CA ILE A 106 -18.96 1.13 4.27
C ILE A 106 -17.95 0.69 5.34
N PRO A 107 -16.90 1.49 5.63
CA PRO A 107 -15.94 1.16 6.67
C PRO A 107 -16.59 1.19 8.08
N TYR A 108 -17.04 0.03 8.58
CA TYR A 108 -17.74 -0.11 9.88
C TYR A 108 -16.83 -0.54 11.05
N LYS A 109 -15.53 -0.75 10.82
CA LYS A 109 -14.56 -1.18 11.84
C LYS A 109 -13.53 -0.10 12.17
N ILE A 110 -13.95 1.17 12.18
CA ILE A 110 -13.04 2.30 12.40
C ILE A 110 -12.61 2.39 13.87
N ALA A 111 -13.54 2.32 14.83
CA ALA A 111 -13.22 2.38 16.26
C ALA A 111 -12.94 1.00 16.90
N THR A 112 -12.96 -0.08 16.11
CA THR A 112 -12.81 -1.44 16.62
C THR A 112 -11.36 -1.76 16.98
N GLY A 113 -11.12 -2.29 18.18
CA GLY A 113 -9.78 -2.66 18.66
C GLY A 113 -8.86 -1.46 18.78
N GLU A 114 -7.69 -1.55 18.15
CA GLU A 114 -6.71 -0.44 18.05
C GLU A 114 -7.02 0.55 16.91
N GLY A 115 -8.23 0.52 16.37
CA GLY A 115 -8.65 1.31 15.21
C GLY A 115 -8.36 0.63 13.86
N PHE A 116 -9.31 0.74 12.92
CA PHE A 116 -9.23 0.17 11.57
C PHE A 116 -8.87 -1.33 11.52
N SER A 117 -9.30 -2.11 12.52
CA SER A 117 -8.89 -3.50 12.68
C SER A 117 -9.43 -4.39 11.55
N GLY A 118 -8.52 -5.10 10.88
CA GLY A 118 -8.85 -6.07 9.83
C GLY A 118 -9.29 -5.44 8.51
N PHE A 119 -8.92 -4.19 8.23
CA PHE A 119 -9.16 -3.58 6.92
C PHE A 119 -8.34 -4.28 5.83
N MET A 120 -9.04 -4.70 4.77
CA MET A 120 -8.45 -5.20 3.54
C MET A 120 -8.11 -4.05 2.58
N ALA A 121 -7.33 -4.33 1.53
CA ALA A 121 -6.81 -3.30 0.64
C ALA A 121 -7.91 -2.52 -0.13
N ASP A 122 -9.02 -3.17 -0.47
CA ASP A 122 -10.23 -2.56 -1.04
C ASP A 122 -10.94 -1.61 -0.06
N GLN A 123 -10.98 -1.98 1.22
CA GLN A 123 -11.54 -1.14 2.27
C GLN A 123 -10.66 0.08 2.52
N TRP A 124 -9.33 -0.09 2.53
CA TRP A 124 -8.38 1.03 2.58
C TRP A 124 -8.50 1.95 1.38
N LYS A 125 -8.64 1.40 0.17
CA LYS A 125 -8.89 2.18 -1.05
C LYS A 125 -10.15 3.05 -0.90
N SER A 126 -11.26 2.43 -0.53
CA SER A 126 -12.53 3.13 -0.35
C SER A 126 -12.41 4.18 0.74
N PHE A 127 -11.77 3.84 1.86
CA PHE A 127 -11.54 4.76 2.96
C PHE A 127 -10.74 5.99 2.52
N ILE A 128 -9.56 5.82 1.92
CA ILE A 128 -8.70 6.93 1.51
C ILE A 128 -9.40 7.81 0.47
N LEU A 129 -9.96 7.23 -0.58
CA LEU A 129 -10.47 8.01 -1.70
C LEU A 129 -11.79 8.74 -1.41
N ILE A 130 -12.60 8.24 -0.47
CA ILE A 130 -13.98 8.73 -0.27
C ILE A 130 -14.21 9.25 1.14
N TYR A 131 -13.70 8.53 2.15
CA TYR A 131 -14.07 8.77 3.54
C TYR A 131 -13.02 9.59 4.29
N ALA A 132 -11.72 9.46 4.00
CA ALA A 132 -10.67 10.03 4.83
C ALA A 132 -10.79 11.54 4.97
N THR A 133 -10.98 12.27 3.87
CA THR A 133 -11.16 13.73 3.90
C THR A 133 -12.38 14.16 4.74
N PRO A 134 -13.63 13.74 4.43
CA PRO A 134 -14.78 14.21 5.20
C PRO A 134 -14.80 13.72 6.66
N LEU A 135 -14.15 12.59 6.98
CA LEU A 135 -14.15 12.04 8.33
C LEU A 135 -13.06 12.64 9.22
N MET A 136 -11.91 13.04 8.65
CA MET A 136 -10.71 13.37 9.41
C MET A 136 -10.26 14.84 9.29
N TRP A 137 -10.80 15.61 8.35
CA TRP A 137 -10.25 16.94 8.03
C TRP A 137 -10.06 17.85 9.25
N ASP A 138 -11.09 18.01 10.09
CA ASP A 138 -11.05 18.83 11.29
C ASP A 138 -10.33 18.18 12.48
N LEU A 139 -9.98 16.91 12.39
CA LEU A 139 -9.24 16.15 13.42
C LEU A 139 -7.73 16.17 13.21
N LEU A 140 -7.28 16.73 12.09
CA LEU A 140 -5.87 16.80 11.69
C LEU A 140 -5.35 18.24 11.76
N ASP A 141 -4.07 18.39 12.06
CA ASP A 141 -3.36 19.66 11.96
C ASP A 141 -3.09 20.03 10.49
N THR A 142 -2.60 21.24 10.24
CA THR A 142 -2.38 21.73 8.86
C THR A 142 -1.42 20.84 8.07
N SER A 143 -0.35 20.35 8.70
CA SER A 143 0.65 19.50 8.05
C SER A 143 0.06 18.13 7.68
N ASP A 144 -0.70 17.53 8.59
CA ASP A 144 -1.37 16.26 8.33
C ASP A 144 -2.47 16.37 7.27
N ARG A 145 -3.17 17.51 7.19
CA ARG A 145 -4.15 17.77 6.13
C ARG A 145 -3.47 17.83 4.76
N GLU A 146 -2.29 18.44 4.67
CA GLU A 146 -1.50 18.45 3.44
C GLU A 146 -1.05 17.04 3.05
N ILE A 147 -0.58 16.24 4.02
CA ILE A 147 -0.23 14.83 3.80
C ILE A 147 -1.46 14.07 3.27
N LEU A 148 -2.62 14.22 3.92
CA LEU A 148 -3.85 13.56 3.50
C LEU A 148 -4.26 13.98 2.08
N ALA A 149 -4.29 15.28 1.79
CA ALA A 149 -4.71 15.81 0.51
C ALA A 149 -3.78 15.33 -0.63
N ASN A 150 -2.47 15.42 -0.44
CA ASN A 150 -1.48 14.96 -1.41
C ASN A 150 -1.57 13.45 -1.62
N PHE A 151 -1.73 12.67 -0.54
CA PHE A 151 -1.85 11.23 -0.64
C PHE A 151 -3.14 10.79 -1.35
N VAL A 152 -4.28 11.41 -1.05
CA VAL A 152 -5.55 11.15 -1.75
C VAL A 152 -5.43 11.47 -3.24
N ARG A 153 -4.80 12.61 -3.59
CA ARG A 153 -4.54 12.98 -4.99
C ARG A 153 -3.62 11.98 -5.69
N ALA A 154 -2.53 11.56 -5.06
CA ALA A 154 -1.65 10.54 -5.62
C ALA A 154 -2.41 9.21 -5.84
N CYS A 155 -3.24 8.80 -4.87
CA CYS A 155 -4.04 7.59 -4.97
C CYS A 155 -5.09 7.66 -6.09
N SER A 156 -5.74 8.81 -6.29
CA SER A 156 -6.73 8.94 -7.36
C SER A 156 -6.06 8.82 -8.74
N LEU A 157 -4.90 9.46 -8.93
CA LEU A 157 -4.14 9.39 -10.18
C LEU A 157 -3.59 7.99 -10.47
N LEU A 158 -3.04 7.31 -9.46
CA LEU A 158 -2.44 5.97 -9.61
C LEU A 158 -3.46 4.85 -9.83
N VAL A 159 -4.72 5.07 -9.44
CA VAL A 159 -5.77 4.04 -9.50
C VAL A 159 -6.78 4.31 -10.63
N CYS A 160 -6.62 5.41 -11.35
CA CYS A 160 -7.31 5.63 -12.62
C CYS A 160 -6.98 4.50 -13.61
N GLN A 161 -8.02 3.95 -14.26
CA GLN A 161 -7.88 2.84 -15.23
C GLN A 161 -7.04 3.24 -16.47
N ILE A 162 -6.99 4.53 -16.78
CA ILE A 162 -6.16 5.10 -17.84
C ILE A 162 -5.35 6.22 -17.20
N ILE A 163 -4.04 6.03 -17.16
CA ILE A 163 -3.13 7.03 -16.59
C ILE A 163 -2.40 7.71 -17.73
N ALA A 164 -2.73 8.98 -17.98
CA ALA A 164 -1.99 9.80 -18.93
C ALA A 164 -0.62 10.17 -18.34
N THR A 165 0.41 10.32 -19.18
CA THR A 165 1.80 10.57 -18.73
C THR A 165 1.96 11.84 -17.90
N ASN A 166 1.09 12.83 -18.08
CA ASN A 166 1.03 14.04 -17.26
C ASN A 166 0.53 13.73 -15.82
N ALA A 167 -0.50 12.89 -15.67
CA ALA A 167 -1.01 12.46 -14.37
C ALA A 167 0.05 11.68 -13.56
N LEU A 168 0.87 10.86 -14.22
CA LEU A 168 2.01 10.17 -13.58
C LEU A 168 3.05 11.15 -13.02
N ARG A 169 3.37 12.22 -13.76
CA ARG A 169 4.33 13.25 -13.30
C ARG A 169 3.79 14.02 -12.10
N GLU A 170 2.49 14.33 -12.12
CA GLU A 170 1.80 15.03 -11.02
C GLU A 170 1.72 14.19 -9.74
N ALA A 171 1.58 12.86 -9.85
CA ALA A 171 1.60 11.99 -8.68
C ALA A 171 3.02 11.85 -8.06
N HIS A 172 4.06 12.15 -8.82
CA HIS A 172 5.46 12.02 -8.39
C HIS A 172 6.04 13.32 -7.81
N SER A 173 5.50 14.48 -8.21
CA SER A 173 5.90 15.82 -7.74
C SER A 173 5.33 16.15 -6.37
#